data_AF-A0AAD6UT27-F1
#
_entry.id   AF-A0AAD6UT27-F1
#
_cell.length_a   1.000
_cell.length_b   1.000
_cell.length_c   1.000
_cell.angle_alpha   90.00
_cell.angle_beta   90.00
_cell.angle_gamma   90.00
#
_symmetry.space_group_name_H-M   'P 1'
#
loop_
_entity.id
_entity.type
_entity.pdbx_description
1 polymer ?
#
loop_
_entity_poly.entity_id
_entity_poly.type
_entity_poly.pdbx_seq_one_letter_code
_entity_poly.pdbx_strand_id
1 'polypeptide(L)'
;MRCTPHPRHVQASHNSAEAKLTELQYTCFDESFLCPIINGDRTLRCGDACYSTTQYTCSNNSLQQKPQEGSGTTEVCGGQLFFPSKYVCYDGNFLCPIANGVATLRCEDACYDPDVYTCTGGNLALAPRA
;
A
#
# COMPACT_ATOMS: atom_id res chain seq x y z
N MET A 1 -14.42 -23.27 -16.11
CA MET A 1 -14.81 -21.84 -15.98
C MET A 1 -13.79 -21.07 -16.80
N ARG A 2 -14.23 -20.42 -17.89
CA ARG A 2 -13.36 -19.60 -18.75
C ARG A 2 -13.78 -18.15 -18.56
N CYS A 3 -12.83 -17.26 -18.30
CA CYS A 3 -13.10 -15.84 -18.24
C CYS A 3 -13.25 -15.33 -19.67
N THR A 4 -14.41 -14.77 -19.98
CA THR A 4 -14.52 -13.95 -21.18
C THR A 4 -13.79 -12.63 -20.90
N PRO A 5 -12.78 -12.23 -21.71
CA PRO A 5 -12.20 -10.90 -21.58
C PRO A 5 -13.33 -9.87 -21.72
N HIS A 6 -13.39 -8.92 -20.78
CA HIS A 6 -14.36 -7.84 -20.83
C HIS A 6 -14.16 -7.12 -22.18
N PRO A 7 -15.14 -7.16 -23.10
CA PRO A 7 -14.96 -6.53 -24.40
C PRO A 7 -14.92 -5.03 -24.15
N ARG A 8 -13.77 -4.40 -24.44
CA ARG A 8 -13.81 -2.98 -24.78
C ARG A 8 -14.75 -2.87 -25.98
N HIS A 9 -15.93 -2.29 -25.74
CA HIS A 9 -16.90 -1.86 -26.74
C HIS A 9 -17.19 -2.86 -27.88
N VAL A 10 -18.32 -3.57 -27.79
CA VAL A 10 -19.39 -3.63 -28.82
C VAL A 10 -20.20 -4.94 -28.71
N GLN A 11 -21.47 -4.83 -29.10
CA GLN A 11 -22.65 -5.66 -28.86
C GLN A 11 -22.63 -7.13 -29.34
N ALA A 12 -23.59 -7.85 -28.74
CA ALA A 12 -24.51 -8.83 -29.32
C ALA A 12 -24.22 -10.34 -29.15
N SER A 13 -24.97 -10.89 -28.18
CA SER A 13 -25.80 -12.11 -28.22
C SER A 13 -25.16 -13.44 -28.65
N HIS A 14 -25.13 -14.40 -27.73
CA HIS A 14 -25.88 -15.64 -27.91
C HIS A 14 -26.10 -16.35 -26.55
N ASN A 15 -27.31 -16.86 -26.42
CA ASN A 15 -27.97 -17.38 -25.22
C ASN A 15 -27.28 -18.60 -24.60
N SER A 16 -27.02 -18.58 -23.28
CA SER A 16 -27.30 -19.67 -22.33
C SER A 16 -26.98 -19.18 -20.90
N ALA A 17 -27.98 -19.18 -20.03
CA ALA A 17 -27.84 -19.16 -18.57
C ALA A 17 -26.78 -20.21 -18.19
N GLU A 18 -25.70 -19.84 -17.50
CA GLU A 18 -25.58 -19.74 -16.04
C GLU A 18 -24.30 -18.93 -15.76
N ALA A 19 -24.26 -18.21 -14.63
CA ALA A 19 -23.12 -17.47 -14.10
C ALA A 19 -22.79 -16.08 -14.70
N LYS A 20 -23.82 -15.26 -14.95
CA LYS A 20 -23.70 -13.79 -14.89
C LYS A 20 -23.92 -13.30 -13.45
N LEU A 21 -23.25 -13.93 -12.49
CA LEU A 21 -23.28 -13.56 -11.08
C LEU A 21 -21.83 -13.38 -10.65
N THR A 22 -21.46 -12.16 -10.22
CA THR A 22 -20.20 -11.81 -9.51
C THR A 22 -18.94 -11.42 -10.31
N GLU A 23 -19.08 -10.69 -11.42
CA GLU A 23 -17.95 -9.99 -12.11
C GLU A 23 -17.21 -8.94 -11.23
N LEU A 24 -17.69 -8.67 -10.01
CA LEU A 24 -17.08 -7.75 -9.03
C LEU A 24 -16.31 -8.44 -7.90
N GLN A 25 -16.27 -9.77 -7.84
CA GLN A 25 -15.63 -10.51 -6.74
C GLN A 25 -14.31 -11.16 -7.12
N TYR A 26 -13.94 -11.15 -8.41
CA TYR A 26 -12.74 -11.83 -8.89
C TYR A 26 -12.03 -11.02 -9.98
N THR A 27 -10.70 -11.09 -10.02
CA THR A 27 -9.84 -10.62 -11.10
C THR A 27 -9.40 -11.83 -11.92
N CYS A 28 -9.52 -11.78 -13.25
CA CYS A 28 -9.13 -12.89 -14.10
C CYS A 28 -7.72 -12.74 -14.68
N PHE A 29 -7.00 -13.86 -14.74
CA PHE A 29 -5.69 -14.05 -15.36
C PHE A 29 -5.72 -15.27 -16.29
N ASP A 30 -5.05 -15.16 -17.45
CA ASP A 30 -4.82 -16.26 -18.40
C ASP A 30 -6.10 -17.05 -18.78
N GLU A 31 -7.23 -16.33 -18.86
CA GLU A 31 -8.57 -16.82 -19.22
C GLU A 31 -9.14 -17.95 -18.34
N SER A 32 -8.38 -18.47 -17.37
CA SER A 32 -8.73 -19.66 -16.60
C SER A 32 -8.40 -19.54 -15.10
N PHE A 33 -7.63 -18.54 -14.70
CA PHE A 33 -7.22 -18.34 -13.33
C PHE A 33 -7.95 -17.14 -12.70
N LEU A 34 -8.64 -17.37 -11.59
CA LEU A 34 -9.51 -16.39 -10.95
C LEU A 34 -8.97 -16.06 -9.57
N CYS A 35 -8.62 -14.80 -9.35
CA CYS A 35 -8.19 -14.29 -8.05
C CYS A 35 -9.29 -13.54 -7.33
N PRO A 36 -9.65 -13.91 -6.09
CA PRO A 36 -10.71 -13.26 -5.35
C PRO A 36 -10.34 -11.81 -4.98
N ILE A 37 -11.35 -10.96 -4.93
CA ILE A 37 -11.27 -9.62 -4.36
C ILE A 37 -11.62 -9.78 -2.88
N ILE A 38 -10.67 -9.51 -2.00
CA ILE A 38 -10.81 -9.70 -0.55
C ILE A 38 -10.99 -8.32 0.07
N ASN A 39 -12.14 -8.11 0.73
CA ASN A 39 -12.46 -6.85 1.41
C ASN A 39 -12.37 -5.60 0.50
N GLY A 40 -12.71 -5.75 -0.79
CA GLY A 40 -12.59 -4.69 -1.80
C GLY A 40 -11.20 -4.56 -2.43
N ASP A 41 -10.20 -5.28 -1.92
CA ASP A 41 -8.82 -5.26 -2.42
C ASP A 41 -8.59 -6.37 -3.46
N ARG A 42 -7.96 -6.03 -4.58
CA ARG A 42 -7.73 -6.99 -5.67
C ARG A 42 -6.50 -7.83 -5.37
N THR A 43 -6.66 -9.15 -5.30
CA THR A 43 -5.51 -10.05 -5.24
C THR A 43 -4.97 -10.32 -6.65
N LEU A 44 -3.65 -10.46 -6.77
CA LEU A 44 -2.96 -10.75 -8.03
C LEU A 44 -2.47 -12.19 -8.07
N ARG A 45 -2.25 -12.73 -9.28
CA ARG A 45 -1.70 -14.08 -9.47
C ARG A 45 -0.18 -14.09 -9.28
N CYS A 46 0.33 -15.08 -8.54
CA CYS A 46 1.74 -15.47 -8.50
C CYS A 46 1.87 -16.99 -8.54
N GLY A 47 2.37 -17.55 -9.64
CA GLY A 47 2.35 -19.00 -9.85
C GLY A 47 0.93 -19.55 -9.84
N ASP A 48 0.65 -20.46 -8.91
CA ASP A 48 -0.65 -21.11 -8.75
C ASP A 48 -1.48 -20.52 -7.58
N ALA A 49 -1.00 -19.42 -6.98
CA ALA A 49 -1.66 -18.76 -5.86
C ALA A 49 -2.10 -17.32 -6.21
N CYS A 50 -3.09 -16.84 -5.48
CA CYS A 50 -3.44 -15.43 -5.43
C CYS A 50 -2.83 -14.79 -4.19
N TYR A 51 -2.32 -13.57 -4.32
CA TYR A 51 -1.70 -12.85 -3.22
C TYR A 51 -2.19 -11.42 -3.11
N SER A 52 -2.23 -10.93 -1.88
CA SER A 52 -2.46 -9.52 -1.63
C SER A 52 -1.17 -8.75 -1.91
N THR A 53 -1.24 -7.79 -2.82
CA THR A 53 -0.12 -6.87 -3.07
C THR A 53 0.17 -5.99 -1.87
N THR A 54 -0.70 -5.91 -0.85
CA THR A 54 -0.39 -5.17 0.38
C THR A 54 0.60 -5.91 1.27
N GLN A 55 0.63 -7.24 1.22
CA GLN A 55 1.40 -8.08 2.14
C GLN A 55 2.52 -8.88 1.46
N TYR A 56 2.42 -9.12 0.15
CA TYR A 56 3.34 -9.97 -0.58
C TYR A 56 3.78 -9.32 -1.90
N THR A 57 4.95 -9.73 -2.37
CA THR A 57 5.48 -9.45 -3.70
C THR A 57 5.72 -10.77 -4.42
N CYS A 58 5.57 -10.77 -5.74
CA CYS A 58 5.81 -11.95 -6.56
C CYS A 58 7.11 -11.77 -7.34
N SER A 59 8.04 -12.72 -7.19
CA SER A 59 9.28 -12.75 -7.98
C SER A 59 9.57 -14.18 -8.42
N ASN A 60 9.72 -14.40 -9.73
CA ASN A 60 9.91 -15.74 -10.33
C ASN A 60 8.88 -16.77 -9.85
N ASN A 61 7.59 -16.40 -9.88
CA ASN A 61 6.49 -17.24 -9.39
C ASN A 61 6.59 -17.63 -7.90
N SER A 62 7.52 -17.03 -7.15
CA SER A 62 7.67 -17.21 -5.70
C SER A 62 7.08 -16.02 -4.96
N LEU A 63 6.15 -16.32 -4.05
CA LEU A 63 5.59 -15.34 -3.13
C LEU A 63 6.61 -15.04 -2.04
N GLN A 64 7.08 -13.81 -2.05
CA GLN A 64 7.87 -13.28 -0.95
C GLN A 64 6.95 -12.38 -0.15
N GLN A 65 6.97 -12.52 1.18
CA GLN A 65 6.36 -11.49 2.01
C GLN A 65 7.02 -10.17 1.65
N LYS A 66 6.22 -9.14 1.39
CA LYS A 66 6.77 -7.79 1.43
C LYS A 66 7.41 -7.67 2.80
N PRO A 67 8.63 -7.12 2.92
CA PRO A 67 9.20 -6.83 4.22
C PRO A 67 8.09 -6.13 5.01
N GLN A 68 7.58 -6.80 6.05
CA GLN A 68 6.50 -6.27 6.87
C GLN A 68 6.92 -4.84 7.25
N GLU A 69 5.98 -3.90 7.23
CA GLU A 69 6.20 -2.50 7.63
C GLU A 69 7.01 -2.45 8.95
N GLY A 70 8.35 -2.37 8.85
CA GLY A 70 9.26 -2.63 9.96
C GLY A 70 10.25 -3.81 9.85
N SER A 71 10.60 -4.32 8.67
CA SER A 71 11.70 -5.30 8.56
C SER A 71 13.06 -4.61 8.72
N GLY A 72 13.45 -4.30 9.96
CA GLY A 72 14.71 -3.69 10.33
C GLY A 72 14.97 -3.78 11.84
N THR A 73 16.18 -3.44 12.27
CA THR A 73 16.49 -3.31 13.69
C THR A 73 15.61 -2.25 14.31
N THR A 74 14.76 -2.65 15.26
CA THR A 74 13.96 -1.72 16.06
C THR A 74 14.86 -0.94 17.01
N GLU A 75 14.60 0.35 17.13
CA GLU A 75 15.26 1.25 18.08
C GLU A 75 14.27 1.73 19.15
N VAL A 76 14.78 2.28 20.26
CA VAL A 76 13.94 2.77 21.37
C VAL A 76 13.89 4.29 21.35
N CYS A 77 12.69 4.86 21.42
CA CYS A 77 12.42 6.30 21.58
C CYS A 77 11.33 6.49 22.62
N GLY A 78 11.57 7.28 23.68
CA GLY A 78 10.57 7.53 24.72
C GLY A 78 10.11 6.28 25.47
N GLY A 79 10.92 5.22 25.47
CA GLY A 79 10.55 3.92 26.01
C GLY A 79 9.70 3.05 25.07
N GLN A 80 9.47 3.48 23.84
CA GLN A 80 8.73 2.73 22.82
C GLN A 80 9.69 2.25 21.73
N LEU A 81 9.49 1.01 21.27
CA LEU A 81 10.19 0.49 20.11
C LEU A 81 9.60 1.09 18.83
N PHE A 82 10.45 1.52 17.92
CA PHE A 82 10.06 2.03 16.60
C PHE A 82 10.96 1.47 15.51
N PHE A 83 10.50 1.57 14.26
CA PHE A 83 11.29 1.23 13.09
C PHE A 83 11.93 2.49 12.52
N PRO A 84 13.26 2.58 12.44
CA PRO A 84 13.94 3.75 11.88
C PRO A 84 13.65 3.94 10.39
N SER A 85 13.11 2.92 9.70
CA SER A 85 12.60 3.01 8.34
C SER A 85 11.22 3.68 8.22
N LYS A 86 10.55 3.98 9.34
CA LYS A 86 9.19 4.56 9.39
C LYS A 86 9.06 5.78 10.26
N TYR A 87 9.93 5.93 11.24
CA TYR A 87 9.91 7.05 12.16
C TYR A 87 11.33 7.54 12.42
N VAL A 88 11.43 8.81 12.79
CA VAL A 88 12.62 9.43 13.34
C VAL A 88 12.33 9.82 14.79
N CYS A 89 13.29 9.60 15.69
CA CYS A 89 13.18 9.97 17.09
C CYS A 89 13.85 11.34 17.31
N TYR A 90 13.09 12.29 17.85
CA TYR A 90 13.56 13.58 18.29
C TYR A 90 13.58 13.66 19.81
N ASP A 91 14.59 14.34 20.35
CA ASP A 91 14.72 14.66 21.78
C ASP A 91 14.64 13.44 22.72
N GLY A 92 14.89 12.25 22.18
CA GLY A 92 14.84 10.98 22.90
C GLY A 92 13.44 10.48 23.26
N ASN A 93 12.37 11.21 22.94
CA ASN A 93 11.00 10.82 23.32
C ASN A 93 9.88 11.24 22.34
N PHE A 94 10.20 11.85 21.20
CA PHE A 94 9.21 12.33 20.25
C PHE A 94 9.37 11.65 18.90
N LEU A 95 8.38 10.87 18.48
CA LEU A 95 8.44 10.13 17.22
C LEU A 95 7.73 10.89 16.10
N CYS A 96 8.46 11.19 15.03
CA CYS A 96 7.90 11.73 13.80
C CYS A 96 7.91 10.71 12.67
N PRO A 97 6.81 10.55 11.92
CA PRO A 97 6.74 9.61 10.82
C PRO A 97 7.59 10.07 9.62
N ILE A 98 8.09 9.12 8.85
CA ILE A 98 8.65 9.37 7.53
C ILE A 98 7.48 9.38 6.54
N ALA A 99 7.20 10.53 5.93
CA ALA A 99 6.12 10.73 4.97
C ALA A 99 6.69 10.96 3.57
N ASN A 100 6.14 10.28 2.54
CA ASN A 100 6.63 10.37 1.16
C ASN A 100 8.15 10.10 0.99
N GLY A 101 8.74 9.31 1.90
CA GLY A 101 10.18 9.03 1.91
C GLY A 101 11.04 10.11 2.56
N VAL A 102 10.43 11.18 3.07
CA VAL A 102 11.10 12.29 3.77
C VAL A 102 10.80 12.18 5.28
N ALA A 103 11.85 12.30 6.10
CA ALA A 103 11.68 12.37 7.53
C ALA A 103 11.01 13.69 7.90
N THR A 104 9.82 13.63 8.49
CA THR A 104 9.15 14.84 8.98
C THR A 104 9.92 15.39 10.19
N LEU A 105 9.97 16.71 10.30
CA LEU A 105 10.67 17.40 11.38
C LEU A 105 9.71 17.74 12.53
N ARG A 106 10.25 17.87 13.75
CA ARG A 106 9.48 18.31 14.92
C ARG A 106 9.30 19.83 14.92
N CYS A 107 8.08 20.28 15.17
CA CYS A 107 7.72 21.66 15.53
C CYS A 107 6.83 21.62 16.77
N GLU A 108 7.44 21.84 17.94
CA GLU A 108 6.82 21.61 19.25
C GLU A 108 6.18 20.22 19.40
N ASP A 109 4.86 20.14 19.42
CA ASP A 109 4.11 18.88 19.59
C ASP A 109 3.61 18.30 18.26
N ALA A 110 4.06 18.85 17.12
CA ALA A 110 3.68 18.41 15.79
C ALA A 110 4.89 17.96 14.95
N CYS A 111 4.61 17.10 13.97
CA CYS A 111 5.55 16.74 12.91
C CYS A 111 5.12 17.41 11.61
N TYR A 112 6.07 17.96 10.86
CA TYR A 112 5.79 18.63 9.60
C TYR A 112 6.72 18.19 8.47
N ASP A 113 6.21 18.25 7.26
CA ASP A 113 6.99 18.05 6.04
C ASP A 113 7.78 19.32 5.73
N PRO A 114 9.13 19.28 5.77
CA PRO A 114 9.96 20.47 5.56
C PRO A 114 9.96 20.98 4.11
N ASP A 115 9.50 20.19 3.13
CA ASP A 115 9.31 20.65 1.75
C ASP A 115 8.05 21.52 1.62
N VAL A 116 7.08 21.37 2.53
CA VAL A 116 5.78 22.06 2.45
C VAL A 116 5.65 23.14 3.51
N TYR A 117 6.25 22.97 4.69
CA TYR A 117 6.10 23.86 5.83
C TYR A 117 7.44 24.27 6.44
N THR A 118 7.46 25.41 7.13
CA THR A 118 8.55 25.86 7.99
C THR A 118 8.03 26.01 9.41
N CYS A 119 8.89 25.76 10.39
CA CYS A 119 8.60 25.99 11.80
C CYS A 119 9.35 27.23 12.29
N THR A 120 8.63 28.26 12.73
CA THR A 120 9.23 29.45 13.35
C THR A 120 8.55 29.73 14.68
N GLY A 121 9.30 29.65 15.78
CA GLY A 121 8.77 29.88 17.13
C GLY A 121 7.58 28.98 17.47
N GLY A 122 7.66 27.70 17.09
CA GLY A 122 6.60 26.70 17.29
C GLY A 122 5.39 26.82 16.37
N ASN A 123 5.39 27.77 15.44
CA ASN A 123 4.30 27.95 14.49
C ASN A 123 4.69 27.39 13.11
N LEU A 124 3.84 26.51 12.59
CA LEU A 124 3.94 26.00 11.24
C LEU A 124 3.36 27.01 10.25
N ALA A 125 4.19 27.44 9.31
CA ALA A 125 3.78 28.25 8.17
C ALA A 125 4.08 27.49 6.87
N LEU A 126 3.30 27.71 5.82
CA LEU A 126 3.66 27.19 4.49
C LEU A 126 5.04 27.72 4.10
N ALA A 127 5.90 26.82 3.64
CA ALA A 127 7.18 27.20 3.10
C ALA A 127 6.97 28.14 1.91
N PRO A 128 7.73 29.25 1.81
CA PRO A 128 7.70 30.07 0.62
C PRO A 128 8.10 29.15 -0.55
N ARG A 129 7.21 29.04 -1.55
CA ARG A 129 7.52 28.32 -2.79
C ARG A 129 8.75 28.99 -3.40
N ALA A 130 9.84 28.25 -3.50
CA ALA A 130 11.02 28.66 -4.25
C ALA A 130 10.73 28.68 -5.76
#